data_AF-A0A959K5L4-F1
#
_entry.id   AF-A0A959K5L4-F1
#
_cell.length_a   1.000
_cell.length_b   1.000
_cell.length_c   1.000
_cell.angle_alpha   90.00
_cell.angle_beta   90.00
_cell.angle_gamma   90.00
#
_symmetry.space_group_name_H-M   'P 1'
#
loop_
_entity.id
_entity.type
_entity.pdbx_description
1 polymer ?
#
loop_
_entity_poly.entity_id
_entity_poly.type
_entity_poly.pdbx_seq_one_letter_code
_entity_poly.pdbx_strand_id
1 'polypeptide(L)'
;MESSAFFKQLSIISFVLIIFILALSYLGPFNAILPISYASLAFFVILSVAVFYLGNAAARSSDKNRLTQLIIILVFFKLFSCLFIIIAYDRMFQPQSNYYVLPFFLIYIVFTIFEVNMLTKANRLSQ
;
A
#
# COMPACT_ATOMS: atom_id res chain seq x y z
N MET A 1 -16.01 4.02 6.62
CA MET A 1 -15.38 5.35 6.42
C MET A 1 -16.06 6.00 5.23
N GLU A 2 -16.40 7.29 5.29
CA GLU A 2 -16.98 8.01 4.16
C GLU A 2 -16.03 8.01 2.95
N SER A 3 -16.58 7.87 1.74
CA SER A 3 -15.79 7.82 0.50
C SER A 3 -14.96 9.09 0.28
N SER A 4 -15.52 10.26 0.60
CA SER A 4 -14.81 11.54 0.49
C SER A 4 -13.59 11.61 1.42
N ALA A 5 -13.73 11.12 2.65
CA ALA A 5 -12.64 11.05 3.61
C ALA A 5 -11.55 10.06 3.19
N PHE A 6 -11.94 8.93 2.59
CA PHE A 6 -11.01 7.94 2.03
C PHE A 6 -10.12 8.54 0.94
N PHE A 7 -10.73 9.08 -0.11
CA PHE A 7 -9.96 9.63 -1.23
C PHE A 7 -9.12 10.83 -0.81
N LYS A 8 -9.60 11.66 0.12
CA LYS A 8 -8.80 12.75 0.69
C LYS A 8 -7.54 12.23 1.39
N GLN A 9 -7.67 11.24 2.27
CA GLN A 9 -6.52 10.66 2.98
C GLN A 9 -5.56 9.94 2.04
N LEU A 10 -6.10 9.16 1.09
CA LEU A 10 -5.32 8.46 0.08
C LEU A 10 -4.50 9.45 -0.76
N SER A 11 -5.11 10.54 -1.23
CA SER A 11 -4.43 11.58 -2.00
C SER A 11 -3.35 12.30 -1.19
N ILE A 12 -3.62 12.64 0.08
CA ILE A 12 -2.63 13.28 0.96
C ILE A 12 -1.43 12.36 1.18
N ILE A 13 -1.66 11.09 1.55
CA ILE A 13 -0.60 10.12 1.78
C ILE A 13 0.23 9.91 0.51
N SER A 14 -0.44 9.74 -0.63
CA SER A 14 0.23 9.53 -1.92
C SER A 14 1.07 10.75 -2.30
N PHE A 15 0.54 11.96 -2.11
CA PHE A 15 1.25 13.20 -2.40
C PHE A 15 2.48 13.40 -1.49
N VAL A 16 2.34 13.12 -0.19
CA VAL A 16 3.46 13.17 0.77
C VAL A 16 4.55 12.17 0.38
N LEU A 17 4.17 10.95 0.00
CA LEU A 17 5.13 9.93 -0.45
C LEU A 17 5.81 10.31 -1.77
N ILE A 18 5.10 10.95 -2.71
CA ILE A 18 5.71 11.47 -3.94
C ILE A 18 6.76 12.52 -3.63
N ILE A 19 6.45 13.49 -2.76
CA ILE A 19 7.42 14.51 -2.32
C ILE A 19 8.63 13.85 -1.66
N PHE A 20 8.40 12.85 -0.80
CA PHE A 20 9.47 12.11 -0.13
C PHE A 20 10.38 11.35 -1.12
N ILE A 21 9.79 10.68 -2.12
CA ILE A 21 10.53 9.98 -3.18
C ILE A 21 11.38 10.98 -4.00
N LEU A 22 10.79 12.14 -4.34
CA LEU A 22 11.51 13.20 -5.05
C LEU A 22 12.66 13.75 -4.19
N ALA A 23 12.44 14.01 -2.91
CA ALA A 23 13.48 14.47 -1.99
C ALA A 23 14.65 13.47 -1.89
N LEU A 24 14.34 12.17 -1.79
CA LEU A 24 15.36 11.12 -1.80
C LEU A 24 16.17 11.08 -3.10
N SER A 25 15.55 11.40 -4.24
CA SER A 25 16.22 11.44 -5.53
C SER A 25 17.26 12.57 -5.65
N TYR A 26 17.10 13.67 -4.90
CA TYR A 26 18.06 14.77 -4.88
C TYR A 26 19.26 14.51 -3.95
N LEU A 27 19.16 13.56 -3.01
CA LEU A 27 20.15 13.34 -1.95
C LEU A 27 21.24 12.30 -2.31
N GLY A 28 21.26 11.74 -3.51
CA GLY A 28 22.32 10.79 -3.89
C GLY A 28 22.21 10.24 -5.33
N PRO A 29 23.09 9.30 -5.73
CA PRO A 29 23.18 8.76 -7.10
C PRO A 29 22.09 7.71 -7.38
N PHE A 30 20.84 7.99 -7.01
CA PHE A 30 19.79 6.99 -6.83
C PHE A 30 18.79 6.88 -7.99
N ASN A 31 19.28 6.81 -9.23
CA ASN A 31 18.41 6.54 -10.39
C ASN A 31 17.65 5.20 -10.27
N ALA A 32 18.17 4.25 -9.49
CA ALA A 32 17.51 2.97 -9.19
C ALA A 32 16.35 3.10 -8.18
N ILE A 33 16.27 4.16 -7.38
CA ILE A 33 15.21 4.29 -6.37
C ILE A 33 13.86 4.64 -6.99
N LEU A 34 13.86 5.48 -8.04
CA LEU A 34 12.63 6.03 -8.61
C LEU A 34 11.69 4.94 -9.17
N PRO A 35 12.15 4.00 -10.02
CA PRO A 35 11.22 3.09 -10.69
C PRO A 35 10.51 2.17 -9.69
N ILE A 36 11.22 1.61 -8.71
CA ILE A 36 10.58 0.74 -7.71
C ILE A 36 9.66 1.53 -6.79
N SER A 37 10.03 2.77 -6.44
CA SER A 37 9.23 3.60 -5.54
C SER A 37 7.89 3.98 -6.19
N TYR A 38 7.91 4.41 -7.46
CA TYR A 38 6.68 4.71 -8.20
C TYR A 38 5.84 3.47 -8.46
N ALA A 39 6.46 2.34 -8.82
CA ALA A 39 5.75 1.08 -9.02
C ALA A 39 5.05 0.63 -7.73
N SER A 40 5.74 0.73 -6.59
CA SER A 40 5.19 0.40 -5.27
C SER A 40 4.06 1.34 -4.89
N LEU A 41 4.25 2.64 -5.07
CA LEU A 41 3.22 3.64 -4.79
C LEU A 41 1.94 3.33 -5.60
N ALA A 42 2.07 3.13 -6.91
CA ALA A 42 0.94 2.79 -7.78
C ALA A 42 0.25 1.51 -7.32
N PHE A 43 1.01 0.45 -7.03
CA PHE A 43 0.48 -0.81 -6.53
C PHE A 43 -0.32 -0.63 -5.23
N PHE A 44 0.24 0.04 -4.22
CA PHE A 44 -0.43 0.21 -2.93
C PHE A 44 -1.63 1.16 -2.99
N VAL A 45 -1.62 2.15 -3.88
CA VAL A 45 -2.79 2.99 -4.15
C VAL A 45 -3.93 2.15 -4.72
N ILE A 46 -3.66 1.36 -5.76
CA ILE A 46 -4.66 0.47 -6.38
C ILE A 46 -5.18 -0.54 -5.35
N LEU A 47 -4.26 -1.16 -4.59
CA LEU A 47 -4.62 -2.11 -3.55
C LEU A 47 -5.50 -1.46 -2.49
N SER A 48 -5.17 -0.26 -2.01
CA SER A 48 -5.97 0.47 -1.02
C SER A 48 -7.38 0.77 -1.51
N VAL A 49 -7.53 1.14 -2.78
CA VAL A 49 -8.84 1.35 -3.41
C VAL A 49 -9.63 0.04 -3.43
N ALA A 50 -9.00 -1.08 -3.81
CA ALA A 50 -9.64 -2.39 -3.77
C ALA A 50 -10.07 -2.77 -2.34
N VAL A 51 -9.19 -2.57 -1.35
CA VAL A 51 -9.48 -2.83 0.07
C VAL A 51 -10.64 -1.97 0.56
N PHE A 52 -10.75 -0.71 0.12
CA PHE A 52 -11.86 0.16 0.52
C PHE A 52 -13.21 -0.38 0.05
N TYR A 53 -13.33 -0.75 -1.22
CA TYR A 53 -14.57 -1.29 -1.76
C TYR A 53 -14.90 -2.66 -1.17
N LEU A 54 -13.92 -3.58 -1.12
CA LEU A 54 -14.11 -4.91 -0.55
C LEU A 54 -14.42 -4.86 0.94
N GLY A 55 -13.75 -3.97 1.68
CA GLY A 55 -13.95 -3.77 3.11
C GLY A 55 -15.34 -3.23 3.43
N ASN A 56 -15.80 -2.23 2.68
CA ASN A 56 -17.17 -1.70 2.83
C ASN A 56 -18.23 -2.75 2.47
N ALA A 57 -18.01 -3.56 1.44
CA ALA A 57 -18.91 -4.64 1.07
C ALA A 57 -18.93 -5.76 2.14
N ALA A 58 -17.76 -6.14 2.66
CA ALA A 58 -17.63 -7.15 3.70
C ALA A 58 -18.23 -6.70 5.04
N ALA A 59 -18.11 -5.43 5.41
CA ALA A 59 -18.69 -4.89 6.65
C ALA A 59 -20.23 -4.83 6.63
N ARG A 60 -20.85 -4.79 5.44
CA ARG A 60 -22.32 -4.82 5.28
C ARG A 60 -22.88 -6.23 5.07
N SER A 61 -22.01 -7.23 5.04
CA SER A 61 -22.40 -8.63 4.89
C SER A 61 -23.13 -9.13 6.14
N SER A 62 -24.10 -10.02 5.97
CA SER A 62 -24.71 -10.75 7.09
C SER A 62 -23.74 -11.70 7.79
N ASP A 63 -22.71 -12.17 7.07
CA ASP A 63 -21.64 -13.01 7.61
C ASP A 63 -20.61 -12.19 8.41
N LYS A 64 -20.60 -12.40 9.73
CA LYS A 64 -19.70 -11.76 10.70
C LYS A 64 -18.22 -12.09 10.47
N ASN A 65 -17.91 -13.19 9.78
CA ASN A 65 -16.53 -13.61 9.52
C ASN A 65 -15.97 -13.03 8.22
N ARG A 66 -16.80 -12.46 7.34
CA ARG A 66 -16.39 -12.05 6.00
C ARG A 66 -15.35 -10.93 6.00
N LEU A 67 -15.43 -10.01 6.96
CA LEU A 67 -14.43 -8.96 7.13
C LEU A 67 -13.08 -9.53 7.60
N THR A 68 -13.10 -10.47 8.55
CA THR A 68 -11.89 -11.15 9.05
C THR A 68 -11.22 -11.97 7.93
N GLN A 69 -12.01 -12.72 7.15
CA GLN A 69 -11.50 -13.47 6.00
C GLN A 69 -10.84 -12.54 4.97
N LEU A 70 -11.47 -11.39 4.69
CA LEU A 70 -10.91 -10.38 3.79
C LEU A 70 -9.56 -9.86 4.32
N ILE A 71 -9.46 -9.53 5.61
CA ILE A 71 -8.21 -9.07 6.23
C ILE A 71 -7.10 -10.11 6.02
N ILE A 72 -7.40 -11.39 6.29
CA ILE A 72 -6.42 -12.49 6.13
C ILE A 72 -5.95 -12.59 4.67
N ILE A 73 -6.89 -12.61 3.71
CA ILE A 73 -6.57 -12.68 2.28
C ILE A 73 -5.70 -11.50 1.84
N LEU A 74 -6.02 -10.28 2.30
CA LEU A 74 -5.26 -9.08 1.96
C LEU A 74 -3.84 -9.10 2.51
N VAL A 75 -3.64 -9.58 3.74
CA VAL A 75 -2.31 -9.72 4.34
C VAL A 75 -1.45 -10.69 3.52
N PHE A 76 -1.98 -11.88 3.20
CA PHE A 76 -1.26 -12.85 2.38
C PHE A 76 -0.98 -12.31 0.98
N PHE A 77 -2.01 -11.78 0.30
CA PHE A 77 -1.87 -11.20 -1.03
C PHE A 77 -0.80 -10.11 -1.07
N LYS A 78 -0.79 -9.22 -0.08
CA LYS A 78 0.20 -8.16 0.04
C LYS A 78 1.60 -8.72 0.24
N LEU A 79 1.79 -9.68 1.14
CA LEU A 79 3.09 -10.31 1.38
C LEU A 79 3.66 -10.96 0.11
N PHE A 80 2.85 -11.75 -0.61
CA PHE A 80 3.28 -12.36 -1.88
C PHE A 80 3.54 -11.31 -2.96
N SER A 81 2.72 -10.28 -3.06
CA SER A 81 2.91 -9.19 -4.02
C SER A 81 4.20 -8.42 -3.75
N CYS A 82 4.53 -8.16 -2.48
CA CYS A 82 5.78 -7.49 -2.11
C CYS A 82 7.00 -8.32 -2.53
N LEU A 83 7.00 -9.62 -2.24
CA LEU A 83 8.07 -10.52 -2.68
C LEU A 83 8.20 -10.51 -4.20
N PHE A 84 7.07 -10.63 -4.92
CA PHE A 84 7.06 -10.61 -6.37
C PHE A 84 7.61 -9.30 -6.95
N ILE A 85 7.20 -8.15 -6.42
CA ILE A 85 7.67 -6.83 -6.87
C ILE A 85 9.18 -6.69 -6.67
N ILE A 86 9.71 -7.08 -5.50
CA ILE A 86 11.15 -7.00 -5.22
C ILE A 86 11.93 -7.92 -6.16
N ILE A 87 11.51 -9.19 -6.29
CA ILE A 87 12.20 -10.16 -7.14
C ILE A 87 12.16 -9.74 -8.62
N ALA A 88 11.00 -9.25 -9.09
CA ALA A 88 10.85 -8.75 -10.45
C ALA A 88 11.77 -7.55 -10.70
N TYR A 89 11.82 -6.60 -9.76
CA TYR A 89 12.67 -5.43 -9.87
C TYR A 89 14.16 -5.81 -9.90
N ASP A 90 14.59 -6.69 -8.99
CA ASP A 90 15.98 -7.14 -8.87
C ASP A 90 16.47 -7.81 -10.16
N ARG A 91 15.63 -8.68 -10.76
CA ARG A 91 15.95 -9.36 -12.03
C ARG A 91 15.94 -8.43 -13.24
N MET A 92 15.06 -7.44 -13.28
CA MET A 92 14.91 -6.55 -14.44
C MET A 92 15.96 -5.44 -14.47
N PHE A 93 16.32 -4.88 -13.32
CA PHE A 93 17.16 -3.68 -13.24
C PHE A 93 18.56 -3.93 -12.69
N GLN A 94 18.81 -5.11 -12.10
CA GLN A 94 20.11 -5.51 -11.52
C GLN A 94 20.80 -4.36 -10.77
N PRO A 95 20.13 -3.79 -9.75
CA PRO A 95 20.64 -2.62 -9.06
C PRO A 95 21.96 -2.93 -8.38
N GLN A 96 22.92 -2.01 -8.47
CA GLN A 96 24.25 -2.17 -7.85
C GLN A 96 24.23 -2.16 -6.31
N SER A 97 23.12 -1.74 -5.71
CA SER A 97 22.96 -1.68 -4.25
C SER A 97 21.50 -1.92 -3.85
N ASN A 98 21.29 -2.44 -2.64
CA ASN A 98 20.00 -2.76 -2.06
C ASN A 98 19.26 -1.55 -1.46
N TYR A 99 19.77 -0.32 -1.62
CA TYR A 99 19.12 0.88 -1.06
C TYR A 99 17.69 1.13 -1.55
N TYR A 100 17.32 0.57 -2.72
CA TYR A 100 15.97 0.65 -3.28
C TYR A 100 14.90 -0.03 -2.41
N VAL A 101 15.30 -0.94 -1.54
CA VAL A 101 14.43 -1.67 -0.61
C VAL A 101 13.89 -0.75 0.49
N LEU A 102 14.65 0.27 0.88
CA LEU A 102 14.25 1.21 1.95
C LEU A 102 12.97 2.01 1.61
N PRO A 103 12.90 2.75 0.48
CA PRO A 103 11.68 3.46 0.11
C PRO A 103 10.51 2.50 -0.18
N PHE A 104 10.78 1.31 -0.72
CA PHE A 104 9.77 0.26 -0.89
C PHE A 104 9.11 -0.09 0.46
N PHE A 105 9.91 -0.41 1.48
CA PHE A 105 9.38 -0.77 2.80
C PHE A 105 8.65 0.39 3.48
N LEU A 106 9.14 1.61 3.32
CA LEU A 106 8.48 2.80 3.88
C LEU A 106 7.08 2.98 3.29
N ILE A 107 6.95 2.89 1.96
CA ILE A 107 5.65 2.94 1.29
C ILE A 107 4.75 1.81 1.80
N TYR A 108 5.26 0.58 1.86
CA TYR A 108 4.51 -0.57 2.40
C TYR A 108 3.98 -0.31 3.83
N ILE A 109 4.81 0.21 4.74
CA ILE A 109 4.42 0.47 6.13
C ILE A 109 3.33 1.55 6.18
N VAL A 110 3.53 2.68 5.48
CA VAL A 110 2.58 3.80 5.49
C VAL A 110 1.21 3.36 4.98
N PHE A 111 1.17 2.62 3.87
CA PHE A 111 -0.09 2.09 3.34
C PHE A 111 -0.70 1.00 4.21
N THR A 112 0.10 0.18 4.88
CA THR A 112 -0.40 -0.83 5.81
C THR A 112 -1.06 -0.19 7.03
N ILE A 113 -0.45 0.84 7.62
CA ILE A 113 -1.07 1.61 8.71
C ILE A 113 -2.39 2.24 8.24
N PHE A 114 -2.42 2.82 7.04
CA PHE A 114 -3.62 3.41 6.46
C PHE A 114 -4.76 2.39 6.27
N GLU A 115 -4.46 1.24 5.66
CA GLU A 115 -5.45 0.18 5.42
C GLU A 115 -5.98 -0.42 6.74
N VAL A 116 -5.10 -0.68 7.71
CA VAL A 116 -5.51 -1.19 9.03
C VAL A 116 -6.44 -0.21 9.73
N ASN A 117 -6.12 1.09 9.69
CA ASN A 117 -6.99 2.12 10.26
C ASN A 117 -8.37 2.15 9.58
N MET A 118 -8.42 2.00 8.26
CA MET A 118 -9.65 1.94 7.50
C MET A 118 -10.49 0.70 7.83
N LEU A 119 -9.89 -0.48 7.83
CA LEU A 119 -10.58 -1.74 8.12
C LEU A 119 -11.03 -1.82 9.58
N THR A 120 -10.24 -1.30 10.52
CA THR A 120 -10.64 -1.20 11.93
C THR A 120 -11.86 -0.30 12.11
N LYS A 121 -11.92 0.84 11.41
CA LYS A 121 -13.12 1.69 11.41
C LYS A 121 -14.33 0.99 10.79
N ALA A 122 -14.13 0.17 9.74
CA ALA A 122 -15.20 -0.60 9.13
C ALA A 122 -15.75 -1.67 10.09
N ASN A 123 -14.87 -2.36 10.82
CA ASN A 123 -15.23 -3.39 11.78
C ASN A 123 -16.08 -2.87 12.96
N ARG A 124 -15.79 -1.64 13.43
CA ARG A 124 -16.57 -1.00 14.50
C ARG A 124 -18.00 -0.63 14.09
N LEU A 125 -18.26 -0.47 12.78
CA LEU A 125 -19.59 -0.14 12.26
C LEU A 125 -20.44 -1.38 11.98
N SER A 126 -19.82 -2.55 11.89
CA SER A 126 -20.51 -3.84 11.66
C SER A 126 -20.85 -4.60 12.94
N GLN A 127 -20.38 -4.12 14.10
CA GLN A 127 -20.75 -4.62 15.44
C GLN A 127 -21.94 -3.84 15.98
#